data_AF-A0A1Q6DIR8-F1
#
_entry.id   AF-A0A1Q6DIR8-F1
#
_cell.length_a   1.000
_cell.length_b   1.000
_cell.length_c   1.000
_cell.angle_alpha   90.00
_cell.angle_beta   90.00
_cell.angle_gamma   90.00
#
_symmetry.space_group_name_H-M   'P 1'
#
loop_
_entity.id
_entity.type
_entity.pdbx_description
1 polymer ?
#
loop_
_entity_poly.entity_id
_entity_poly.type
_entity_poly.pdbx_seq_one_letter_code
_entity_poly.pdbx_strand_id
1 'polypeptide(L)'
;MEEQRKLAFDFARDTTKQLITLSTAIIALTVTFAKDFLGTPDDCGRTLVVISWLGFLISVIFGVWTLLALTGTLEPEGGKADISIRGKNVTIPSLLQIISFLIGLGFTVWFGVRAA
;
A
#
# COMPACT_ATOMS: atom_id res chain seq x y z
N MET A 1 23.55 -16.80 -6.35
CA MET A 1 23.31 -15.44 -6.89
C MET A 1 21.94 -15.33 -7.54
N GLU A 2 21.60 -16.20 -8.51
CA GLU A 2 20.30 -16.17 -9.20
C GLU A 2 19.12 -16.53 -8.29
N GLU A 3 19.27 -17.54 -7.44
CA GLU A 3 18.27 -17.93 -6.45
C GLU A 3 17.97 -16.83 -5.42
N GLN A 4 19.01 -16.12 -4.94
CA GLN A 4 18.84 -14.96 -4.06
C GLN A 4 18.08 -13.81 -4.73
N ARG A 5 18.32 -13.57 -6.03
CA ARG A 5 17.55 -12.56 -6.79
C ARG A 5 16.08 -12.98 -6.86
N LYS A 6 15.79 -14.24 -7.21
CA LYS A 6 14.42 -14.75 -7.27
C LYS A 6 13.70 -14.59 -5.92
N LEU A 7 14.34 -14.98 -4.82
CA LEU A 7 13.80 -14.79 -3.47
C LEU A 7 13.52 -13.31 -3.17
N ALA A 8 14.39 -12.39 -3.58
CA ALA A 8 14.16 -10.96 -3.39
C ALA A 8 12.94 -10.44 -4.17
N PHE A 9 12.72 -10.92 -5.40
CA PHE A 9 11.50 -10.60 -6.17
C PHE A 9 10.24 -11.20 -5.52
N ASP A 10 10.32 -12.45 -5.06
CA ASP A 10 9.19 -13.12 -4.40
C ASP A 10 8.80 -12.40 -3.10
N PHE A 11 9.78 -12.04 -2.25
CA PHE A 11 9.51 -11.25 -1.04
C PHE A 11 8.95 -9.87 -1.33
N ALA A 12 9.48 -9.17 -2.35
CA ALA A 12 8.95 -7.86 -2.75
C ALA A 12 7.51 -7.96 -3.23
N ARG A 13 7.20 -8.99 -4.04
CA ARG A 13 5.85 -9.29 -4.53
C ARG A 13 4.90 -9.61 -3.38
N ASP A 14 5.31 -10.46 -2.46
CA ASP A 14 4.47 -10.91 -1.36
C ASP A 14 4.20 -9.79 -0.36
N THR A 15 5.22 -8.98 -0.03
CA THR A 15 5.05 -7.77 0.80
C THR A 15 4.08 -6.78 0.14
N THR A 16 4.25 -6.54 -1.16
CA THR A 16 3.38 -5.64 -1.93
C THR A 16 1.91 -6.10 -1.89
N LYS A 17 1.67 -7.40 -2.10
CA LYS A 17 0.33 -7.99 -2.01
C LYS A 17 -0.23 -7.88 -0.59
N GLN A 18 0.56 -8.17 0.44
CA GLN A 18 0.13 -8.10 1.82
C GLN A 18 -0.34 -6.68 2.18
N LEU A 19 0.40 -5.64 1.76
CA LEU A 19 -0.01 -4.25 1.95
C LEU A 19 -1.30 -3.92 1.20
N ILE A 20 -1.50 -4.41 -0.03
CA ILE A 20 -2.76 -4.26 -0.77
C ILE A 20 -3.91 -4.91 0.02
N THR A 21 -3.75 -6.17 0.43
CA THR A 21 -4.78 -6.93 1.17
C THR A 21 -5.13 -6.27 2.49
N LEU A 22 -4.14 -5.81 3.27
CA LEU A 22 -4.39 -5.11 4.53
C LEU A 22 -5.10 -3.78 4.30
N SER A 23 -4.67 -3.01 3.28
CA SER A 23 -5.30 -1.73 2.92
C SER A 23 -6.78 -1.95 2.57
N THR A 24 -7.10 -2.91 1.70
CA THR A 24 -8.48 -3.18 1.29
C THR A 24 -9.32 -3.75 2.43
N ALA A 25 -8.75 -4.60 3.29
CA ALA A 25 -9.44 -5.13 4.47
C ALA A 25 -9.81 -4.02 5.47
N ILE A 26 -8.89 -3.11 5.75
CA ILE A 26 -9.14 -1.96 6.65
C ILE A 26 -10.19 -1.04 6.03
N ILE A 27 -10.08 -0.70 4.75
CA ILE A 27 -11.10 0.10 4.05
C ILE A 27 -12.47 -0.59 4.15
N ALA A 28 -12.56 -1.88 3.79
CA ALA A 28 -13.82 -2.60 3.81
C ALA A 28 -14.44 -2.61 5.21
N LEU A 29 -13.67 -2.94 6.24
CA LEU A 29 -14.14 -2.98 7.62
C LEU A 29 -14.64 -1.60 8.09
N THR A 30 -13.84 -0.56 7.88
CA THR A 30 -14.16 0.80 8.35
C THR A 30 -15.29 1.44 7.54
N VAL A 31 -15.45 1.10 6.26
CA VAL A 31 -16.60 1.51 5.44
C VAL A 31 -17.87 0.77 5.86
N THR A 32 -17.80 -0.54 6.11
CA THR A 32 -18.96 -1.34 6.58
C THR A 32 -19.52 -0.78 7.88
N PHE A 33 -18.65 -0.44 8.83
CA PHE A 33 -19.05 0.15 10.10
C PHE A 33 -19.00 1.67 10.08
N ALA A 34 -19.00 2.34 8.92
CA ALA A 34 -18.76 3.79 8.85
C ALA A 34 -19.72 4.61 9.71
N LYS A 35 -20.98 4.17 9.87
CA LYS A 35 -21.94 4.87 10.73
C LYS A 35 -21.59 4.76 12.22
N ASP A 36 -21.14 3.58 12.63
CA ASP A 36 -20.71 3.30 14.01
C ASP A 36 -19.33 3.91 14.29
N PHE A 37 -18.46 3.93 13.28
CA PHE A 37 -17.13 4.53 13.32
C PHE A 37 -17.18 6.05 13.35
N LEU A 38 -18.10 6.66 12.58
CA LEU A 38 -18.19 8.12 12.48
C LEU A 38 -19.01 8.74 13.61
N GLY A 39 -19.92 8.01 14.29
CA GLY A 39 -20.65 8.51 15.46
C GLY A 39 -21.36 9.86 15.23
N THR A 40 -21.36 10.76 16.23
CA THR A 40 -21.48 12.22 16.06
C THR A 40 -20.07 12.80 15.99
N PRO A 41 -19.43 12.83 14.82
CA PRO A 41 -18.08 13.32 14.73
C PRO A 41 -18.13 14.85 14.74
N ASP A 42 -17.27 15.48 15.53
CA ASP A 42 -16.77 16.80 15.14
C ASP A 42 -16.26 16.69 13.70
N ASP A 43 -16.49 17.71 12.86
CA ASP A 43 -16.11 17.70 11.43
C ASP A 43 -14.67 17.19 11.19
N CYS A 44 -13.78 17.47 12.13
CA CYS A 44 -12.38 17.01 12.14
C CYS A 44 -12.22 15.48 12.11
N GLY A 45 -13.01 14.73 12.88
CA GLY A 45 -12.91 13.26 12.97
C GLY A 45 -13.33 12.58 11.66
N ARG A 46 -14.38 13.11 11.02
CA ARG A 46 -14.83 12.62 9.72
C ARG A 46 -13.79 12.87 8.62
N THR A 47 -13.16 14.03 8.63
CA THR A 47 -12.08 14.33 7.67
C THR A 47 -10.88 13.39 7.84
N LEU A 48 -10.47 13.09 9.08
CA LEU A 48 -9.38 12.17 9.38
C LEU A 48 -9.61 10.75 8.81
N VAL A 49 -10.83 10.20 8.98
CA VAL A 49 -11.19 8.88 8.44
C VAL A 49 -11.21 8.87 6.91
N VAL A 50 -11.74 9.93 6.29
CA VAL A 50 -11.74 10.02 4.81
C VAL A 50 -10.31 10.12 4.27
N ILE A 51 -9.43 10.90 4.91
CA ILE A 51 -8.02 10.99 4.52
C ILE A 51 -7.33 9.62 4.68
N SER A 52 -7.66 8.85 5.73
CA SER A 52 -7.07 7.52 5.91
C SER A 52 -7.47 6.55 4.79
N TRP A 53 -8.74 6.55 4.40
CA TRP A 53 -9.24 5.75 3.27
C TRP A 53 -8.56 6.13 1.95
N LEU A 54 -8.39 7.43 1.69
CA LEU A 54 -7.66 7.90 0.52
C LEU A 54 -6.20 7.45 0.56
N GLY A 55 -5.54 7.51 1.72
CA GLY A 55 -4.18 7.01 1.91
C GLY A 55 -4.05 5.51 1.58
N PHE A 56 -4.97 4.69 2.08
CA PHE A 56 -5.02 3.26 1.75
C PHE A 56 -5.32 2.99 0.27
N LEU A 57 -6.22 3.76 -0.35
CA LEU A 57 -6.54 3.63 -1.77
C LEU A 57 -5.32 3.97 -2.65
N ILE A 58 -4.61 5.04 -2.29
CA ILE A 58 -3.35 5.43 -2.94
C ILE A 58 -2.30 4.32 -2.78
N SER A 59 -2.19 3.72 -1.59
CA SER A 59 -1.33 2.55 -1.35
C SER A 59 -1.67 1.39 -2.27
N VAL A 60 -2.95 1.06 -2.46
CA VAL A 60 -3.38 0.00 -3.37
C VAL A 60 -2.96 0.29 -4.81
N ILE A 61 -3.16 1.52 -5.29
CA ILE A 61 -2.79 1.93 -6.66
C ILE A 61 -1.28 1.77 -6.87
N PHE A 62 -0.47 2.29 -5.94
CA PHE A 62 0.99 2.15 -6.02
C PHE A 62 1.48 0.71 -5.83
N GLY A 63 0.75 -0.12 -5.07
CA GLY A 63 1.02 -1.54 -4.96
C GLY A 63 0.79 -2.29 -6.27
N VAL A 64 -0.33 -2.03 -6.95
CA VAL A 64 -0.59 -2.59 -8.28
C VAL A 64 0.49 -2.15 -9.27
N TRP A 65 0.90 -0.87 -9.25
CA TRP A 65 2.01 -0.40 -10.07
C TRP A 65 3.31 -1.14 -9.72
N THR A 66 3.65 -1.29 -8.45
CA THR A 66 4.86 -2.03 -8.02
C THR A 66 4.87 -3.47 -8.54
N LEU A 67 3.72 -4.18 -8.52
CA LEU A 67 3.61 -5.53 -9.09
C LEU A 67 3.82 -5.55 -10.61
N LEU A 68 3.30 -4.56 -11.34
CA LEU A 68 3.50 -4.43 -12.77
C LEU A 68 4.97 -4.08 -13.09
N ALA A 69 5.60 -3.22 -12.29
CA ALA A 69 7.01 -2.86 -12.43
C ALA A 69 7.94 -4.04 -12.13
N LEU A 70 7.63 -4.86 -11.12
CA LEU A 70 8.36 -6.10 -10.83
C LEU A 70 8.26 -7.07 -12.02
N THR A 71 7.06 -7.24 -12.58
CA THR A 71 6.83 -8.08 -13.77
C THR A 71 7.61 -7.57 -14.97
N GLY A 72 7.54 -6.28 -15.30
CA GLY A 72 8.29 -5.70 -16.41
C GLY A 72 9.82 -5.72 -16.21
N THR A 73 10.30 -5.78 -14.96
CA THR A 73 11.74 -5.96 -14.68
C THR A 73 12.20 -7.40 -14.94
N LEU A 74 11.30 -8.38 -14.80
CA LEU A 74 11.59 -9.80 -15.07
C LEU A 74 11.53 -10.14 -16.57
N GLU A 75 10.81 -9.34 -17.37
CA GLU A 75 10.70 -9.49 -18.83
C GLU A 75 11.27 -8.25 -19.56
N PRO A 76 12.60 -8.07 -19.56
CA PRO A 76 13.20 -6.88 -20.17
C PRO A 76 13.13 -6.93 -21.71
N GLU A 77 12.56 -5.88 -22.32
CA GLU A 77 12.67 -5.66 -23.77
C GLU A 77 14.15 -5.52 -24.18
N GLY A 78 14.60 -6.33 -25.14
CA GLY A 78 15.97 -6.25 -25.69
C GLY A 78 17.01 -7.19 -25.09
N GLY A 79 16.62 -8.13 -24.22
CA GLY A 79 17.35 -9.39 -23.99
C GLY A 79 18.58 -9.36 -23.07
N LYS A 80 19.05 -8.21 -22.58
CA LYS A 80 20.20 -8.14 -21.61
C LYS A 80 20.14 -6.95 -20.63
N ALA A 81 18.98 -6.63 -20.06
CA ALA A 81 18.93 -5.69 -18.93
C ALA A 81 19.25 -6.41 -17.61
N ASP A 82 20.02 -5.77 -16.74
CA ASP A 82 20.38 -6.34 -15.44
C ASP A 82 19.15 -6.34 -14.50
N ILE A 83 18.52 -7.51 -14.33
CA ILE A 83 17.24 -7.71 -13.62
C ILE A 83 17.36 -7.34 -12.13
N SER A 84 17.01 -6.12 -11.73
CA SER A 84 17.22 -5.64 -10.37
C SER A 84 15.98 -4.99 -9.77
N ILE A 85 15.57 -5.48 -8.59
CA ILE A 85 14.49 -4.87 -7.81
C ILE A 85 14.83 -3.47 -7.32
N ARG A 86 16.11 -3.08 -7.37
CA ARG A 86 16.59 -1.75 -6.95
C ARG A 86 16.41 -0.69 -8.03
N GLY A 87 15.86 -1.05 -9.19
CA GLY A 87 15.54 -0.10 -10.24
C GLY A 87 14.52 0.93 -9.78
N LYS A 88 14.70 2.19 -10.19
CA LYS A 88 13.78 3.30 -9.85
C LYS A 88 12.32 2.98 -10.19
N ASN A 89 12.10 2.19 -11.24
CA ASN A 89 10.77 1.74 -11.67
C ASN A 89 10.04 0.90 -10.61
N VAL A 90 10.77 0.16 -9.77
CA VAL A 90 10.21 -0.66 -8.68
C VAL A 90 10.26 0.10 -7.35
N THR A 91 11.36 0.78 -7.06
CA THR A 91 11.57 1.40 -5.73
C THR A 91 10.72 2.63 -5.49
N ILE A 92 10.43 3.43 -6.53
CA ILE A 92 9.60 4.62 -6.39
C ILE A 92 8.14 4.24 -6.04
N PRO A 93 7.44 3.40 -6.83
CA PRO A 93 6.07 3.02 -6.48
C PRO A 93 6.01 2.23 -5.17
N SER A 94 6.99 1.38 -4.85
CA SER A 94 6.97 0.63 -3.59
C SER A 94 7.12 1.54 -2.37
N LEU A 95 7.97 2.57 -2.46
CA LEU A 95 8.13 3.56 -1.40
C LEU A 95 6.84 4.37 -1.22
N LEU A 96 6.23 4.81 -2.32
CA LEU A 96 4.97 5.56 -2.28
C LEU A 96 3.83 4.72 -1.69
N GLN A 97 3.77 3.43 -2.02
CA GLN A 97 2.85 2.48 -1.40
C GLN A 97 3.04 2.41 0.13
N ILE A 98 4.28 2.22 0.58
CA ILE A 98 4.59 2.10 2.02
C ILE A 98 4.23 3.39 2.76
N ILE A 99 4.63 4.54 2.24
CA ILE A 99 4.36 5.84 2.89
C ILE A 99 2.85 6.10 2.96
N SER A 100 2.13 5.89 1.87
CA SER A 100 0.67 6.10 1.85
C SER A 100 -0.07 5.13 2.76
N PHE A 101 0.36 3.87 2.85
CA PHE A 101 -0.16 2.89 3.81
C PHE A 101 0.07 3.35 5.25
N LEU A 102 1.29 3.77 5.59
CA LEU A 102 1.63 4.20 6.94
C LEU A 102 0.88 5.48 7.35
N ILE A 103 0.67 6.42 6.42
CA ILE A 103 -0.15 7.61 6.65
C ILE A 103 -1.60 7.20 6.93
N GLY A 104 -2.18 6.34 6.09
CA GLY A 104 -3.54 5.83 6.29
C GLY A 104 -3.70 5.11 7.63
N LEU A 105 -2.73 4.26 7.97
CA LEU A 105 -2.72 3.53 9.24
C LEU A 105 -2.59 4.49 10.43
N GLY A 106 -1.68 5.45 10.36
CA GLY A 106 -1.47 6.46 11.39
C GLY A 106 -2.73 7.27 11.69
N PHE A 107 -3.43 7.74 10.65
CA PHE A 107 -4.71 8.45 10.84
C PHE A 107 -5.81 7.56 11.38
N THR A 108 -5.87 6.30 10.97
CA THR A 108 -6.87 5.34 11.48
C THR A 108 -6.65 5.05 12.96
N VAL A 109 -5.40 4.82 13.38
CA VAL A 109 -5.04 4.60 14.78
C VAL A 109 -5.28 5.85 15.61
N TRP A 110 -4.86 7.03 15.12
CA TRP A 110 -5.09 8.30 15.80
C TRP A 110 -6.58 8.56 16.03
N PHE A 111 -7.41 8.32 15.01
CA PHE A 111 -8.85 8.44 15.12
C PHE A 111 -9.39 7.49 16.20
N GLY A 112 -8.99 6.21 16.16
CA GLY A 112 -9.42 5.21 17.15
C GLY A 112 -9.05 5.58 18.59
N VAL A 113 -7.85 6.11 18.82
CA VAL A 113 -7.41 6.55 20.17
C VAL A 113 -8.19 7.76 20.66
N ARG A 114 -8.64 8.67 19.78
CA ARG A 114 -9.46 9.82 20.17
C ARG A 114 -10.94 9.49 20.37
N ALA A 115 -11.42 8.41 19.73
CA ALA A 115 -12.81 7.99 19.80
C ALA A 115 -13.10 6.99 20.94
N ALA A 116 -12.06 6.37 21.51
CA ALA A 116 -12.13 5.47 22.66
C ALA A 116 -12.21 6.22 24.00
#